data_AF-A0A8T1M0Z2-F1
#
_entry.id   AF-A0A8T1M0Z2-F1
#
_cell.length_a   1.000
_cell.length_b   1.000
_cell.length_c   1.000
_cell.angle_alpha   90.00
_cell.angle_beta   90.00
_cell.angle_gamma   90.00
#
_symmetry.space_group_name_H-M   'P 1'
#
loop_
_entity.id
_entity.type
_entity.pdbx_description
1 polymer ?
#
loop_
_entity_poly.entity_id
_entity_poly.type
_entity_poly.pdbx_seq_one_letter_code
_entity_poly.pdbx_strand_id
1 'polypeptide(L)'
;MWLFSNKDSTSSLSSIGSMGLNFTGDPVAGFALTASEDAVYHTIDGAFSLEWRVRNAYNKKKNAEEVSVFSCNLQSIQPSMPMTGSVVESLHQTTRWMKTLRHPNILNWIAGTELASGQKLPNEFHLITERVVPLRDYLRVKADSGNFNLMSSWGIYQISRALSFLNDDAKLAHNAVRMDAVFVTTAGEWKLGALDFVGPVDDPPPSSRSTAAFVRLDQNGSDPYLPPDNRLVDSWGLGCFIWELFNPNTSLRDRSQLSSPDALQRLPASLVSSYRRLIALNATVRGPKRRLTVTQFLDQARNSDKQGFFVNEYVDTLLFLEEIQLKDPQEKTRFLSALTDQVSNFPDDVCRHKILPHLLNGLRYGSAGVEALIPILRLIPLLSSSEFESNVLPCLVKLFAAPERATRVRLLEQLPNFVKNLPPKAVESQIFSSVATGFSDANPVVREATVRAMVHLAPKLPAKLLNDTLPRYLIGVQAKDEQGGIRTNATICLAKLATQFSTQVQQGVLLNAFLRATRDQFVPARKAALSALAATQDLYKTDQLAGKLLPC
;
A
#
# COMPACT_ATOMS: atom_id res chain seq x y z
N MET A 1 -11.23 5.09 19.59
CA MET A 1 -10.92 6.51 19.80
C MET A 1 -10.11 6.58 21.08
N TRP A 2 -8.85 7.05 21.03
CA TRP A 2 -7.90 7.18 22.16
C TRP A 2 -6.83 6.08 22.32
N LEU A 3 -6.28 5.49 21.25
CA LEU A 3 -5.08 4.66 21.42
C LEU A 3 -3.80 5.50 21.61
N PHE A 4 -3.65 6.72 21.07
CA PHE A 4 -2.34 7.43 21.19
C PHE A 4 -2.40 8.97 21.28
N SER A 5 -3.52 9.55 21.71
CA SER A 5 -3.76 11.01 21.62
C SER A 5 -2.95 11.89 22.59
N ASN A 6 -2.27 11.33 23.60
CA ASN A 6 -1.55 12.14 24.57
C ASN A 6 -0.09 12.35 24.14
N LYS A 7 0.28 13.62 23.88
CA LYS A 7 1.67 14.06 24.00
C LYS A 7 2.07 13.90 25.47
N ASP A 8 3.22 13.29 25.75
CA ASP A 8 3.90 13.56 27.01
C ASP A 8 4.27 15.05 27.02
N SER A 9 3.59 15.81 27.87
CA SER A 9 3.84 17.22 28.09
C SER A 9 5.11 17.43 28.92
N THR A 10 6.27 17.07 28.36
CA THR A 10 7.59 17.52 28.83
C THR A 10 8.56 17.60 27.65
N SER A 11 8.34 18.56 26.75
CA SER A 11 9.46 19.24 26.09
C SER A 11 9.12 20.72 26.09
N SER A 12 9.81 21.46 26.95
CA SER A 12 9.87 22.91 26.88
C SER A 12 10.35 23.27 25.48
N LEU A 13 9.48 23.85 24.66
CA LEU A 13 9.86 24.62 23.49
C LEU A 13 10.65 25.84 23.98
N SER A 14 11.92 25.63 24.32
CA SER A 14 12.88 26.73 24.34
C SER A 14 13.05 27.16 22.89
N SER A 15 12.74 28.43 22.62
CA SER A 15 12.99 29.10 21.35
C SER A 15 14.44 28.89 20.90
N ILE A 16 14.67 27.92 20.02
CA ILE A 16 15.91 27.84 19.25
C ILE A 16 15.66 28.71 18.02
N GLY A 17 16.33 29.85 18.00
CA GLY A 17 16.29 30.79 16.90
C GLY A 17 16.62 30.13 15.58
N SER A 18 16.07 30.71 14.51
CA SER A 18 16.44 30.47 13.12
C SER A 18 17.96 30.58 12.93
N MET A 19 18.69 29.49 13.10
CA MET A 19 19.95 29.27 12.42
C MET A 19 19.65 28.37 11.22
N GLY A 20 19.58 29.01 10.05
CA GLY A 20 19.43 28.31 8.78
C GLY A 20 20.58 27.31 8.61
N LEU A 21 20.22 26.05 8.47
CA LEU A 21 21.11 25.04 7.91
C LEU A 21 20.57 24.72 6.52
N ASN A 22 20.91 25.57 5.56
CA ASN A 22 21.04 25.11 4.18
C ASN A 22 22.01 23.92 4.21
N PHE A 23 21.68 22.81 3.55
CA PHE A 23 22.68 21.79 3.23
C PHE A 23 23.81 22.48 2.45
N THR A 24 24.88 22.90 3.13
CA THR A 24 26.04 23.55 2.51
C THR A 24 26.86 22.57 1.65
N GLY A 25 26.45 21.30 1.63
CA GLY A 25 26.85 20.23 0.74
C GLY A 25 25.93 19.01 0.92
N ASP A 26 26.03 18.03 0.01
CA ASP A 26 25.36 16.74 0.19
C ASP A 26 25.77 16.13 1.55
N PRO A 27 24.82 15.75 2.43
CA PRO A 27 25.14 15.26 3.79
C PRO A 27 25.89 13.93 3.80
N VAL A 28 25.94 13.25 2.65
CA VAL A 28 26.75 12.06 2.40
C VAL A 28 27.44 12.24 1.05
N ALA A 29 28.78 12.11 1.03
CA ALA A 29 29.58 12.29 -0.17
C ALA A 29 29.07 11.38 -1.32
N GLY A 30 28.61 12.00 -2.42
CA GLY A 30 28.11 11.29 -3.61
C GLY A 30 26.61 10.98 -3.61
N PHE A 31 25.87 11.30 -2.54
CA PHE A 31 24.43 11.08 -2.44
C PHE A 31 23.67 12.42 -2.50
N ALA A 32 23.12 12.71 -3.68
CA ALA A 32 22.49 14.00 -3.96
C ALA A 32 21.05 14.05 -3.41
N LEU A 33 20.86 14.70 -2.27
CA LEU A 33 19.57 14.83 -1.59
C LEU A 33 18.92 16.19 -1.86
N THR A 34 17.58 16.21 -1.92
CA THR A 34 16.78 17.43 -1.77
C THR A 34 15.92 17.28 -0.53
N ALA A 35 15.97 18.24 0.39
CA ALA A 35 15.09 18.24 1.55
C ALA A 35 13.63 18.45 1.13
N SER A 36 12.74 17.64 1.67
CA SER A 36 11.29 17.77 1.49
C SER A 36 10.74 18.67 2.59
N GLU A 37 10.96 19.99 2.49
CA GLU A 37 10.66 20.99 3.54
C GLU A 37 11.50 20.76 4.83
N ASP A 38 12.14 21.81 5.36
CA ASP A 38 13.21 21.70 6.39
C ASP A 38 12.76 21.24 7.80
N ALA A 39 11.50 20.82 7.95
CA ALA A 39 10.91 20.47 9.24
C ALA A 39 11.35 19.07 9.71
N VAL A 40 12.06 19.02 10.84
CA VAL A 40 12.12 17.80 11.66
C VAL A 40 10.69 17.44 12.01
N TYR A 41 10.21 16.29 11.56
CA TYR A 41 8.85 15.86 11.90
C TYR A 41 8.81 14.99 13.16
N HIS A 42 9.97 14.44 13.57
CA HIS A 42 10.09 13.63 14.78
C HIS A 42 11.51 13.65 15.36
N THR A 43 11.59 13.51 16.70
CA THR A 43 12.83 13.35 17.46
C THR A 43 12.77 12.03 18.23
N ILE A 44 13.84 11.23 18.17
CA ILE A 44 13.97 9.95 18.90
C ILE A 44 15.12 10.07 19.90
N ASP A 45 14.83 9.71 21.16
CA ASP A 45 15.86 9.55 22.18
C ASP A 45 16.59 8.22 21.96
N GLY A 46 17.84 8.31 21.50
CA GLY A 46 18.72 7.18 21.25
C GLY A 46 19.61 6.81 22.44
N ALA A 47 20.40 5.75 22.25
CA ALA A 47 21.45 5.35 23.19
C ALA A 47 22.42 6.52 23.47
N PHE A 48 22.96 6.58 24.69
CA PHE A 48 23.93 7.60 25.12
C PHE A 48 23.40 9.04 25.03
N SER A 49 22.09 9.22 25.20
CA SER A 49 21.41 10.52 25.09
C SER A 49 21.58 11.17 23.72
N LEU A 50 21.81 10.37 22.67
CA LEU A 50 21.82 10.84 21.29
C LEU A 50 20.42 11.22 20.85
N GLU A 51 20.22 12.48 20.52
CA GLU A 51 18.96 12.96 19.94
C GLU A 51 18.98 12.75 18.41
N TRP A 52 18.14 11.85 17.92
CA TRP A 52 17.98 11.59 16.49
C TRP A 52 16.84 12.40 15.92
N ARG A 53 17.15 13.31 15.01
CA ARG A 53 16.17 14.10 14.25
C ARG A 53 15.84 13.36 12.96
N VAL A 54 14.55 13.15 12.71
CA VAL A 54 14.09 12.45 11.50
C VAL A 54 13.47 13.45 10.52
N ARG A 55 13.91 13.37 9.26
CA ARG A 55 13.49 14.25 8.16
C ARG A 55 13.14 13.45 6.91
N ASN A 56 12.26 14.02 6.10
CA ASN A 56 11.96 13.50 4.77
C ASN A 56 12.89 14.14 3.73
N ALA A 57 13.37 13.35 2.78
CA ALA A 57 14.16 13.85 1.67
C ALA A 57 13.88 13.06 0.40
N TYR A 58 14.34 13.59 -0.74
CA TYR A 58 14.23 12.97 -2.05
C TYR A 58 15.62 12.66 -2.61
N ASN A 59 15.79 11.46 -3.17
CA ASN A 59 17.01 11.08 -3.87
C ASN A 59 17.02 11.58 -5.32
N LYS A 60 17.86 12.57 -5.64
CA LYS A 60 17.94 13.16 -6.99
C LYS A 60 18.39 12.17 -8.08
N LYS A 61 19.11 11.11 -7.72
CA LYS A 61 19.67 10.14 -8.70
C LYS A 61 18.74 8.98 -9.03
N LYS A 62 17.73 8.69 -8.19
CA LYS A 62 16.77 7.59 -8.36
C LYS A 62 15.34 8.12 -8.43
N ASN A 63 14.96 8.77 -9.53
CA ASN A 63 13.57 9.21 -9.79
C ASN A 63 12.89 9.99 -8.65
N ALA A 64 13.64 10.75 -7.83
CA ALA A 64 13.10 11.39 -6.63
C ALA A 64 12.40 10.41 -5.68
N GLU A 65 13.00 9.24 -5.44
CA GLU A 65 12.55 8.31 -4.40
C GLU A 65 12.59 8.99 -3.03
N GLU A 66 11.49 8.92 -2.29
CA GLU A 66 11.40 9.41 -0.93
C GLU A 66 12.24 8.55 0.02
N VAL A 67 12.99 9.21 0.90
CA VAL A 67 13.84 8.57 1.90
C VAL A 67 13.66 9.25 3.26
N SER A 68 14.04 8.54 4.31
CA SER A 68 14.11 9.10 5.66
C SER A 68 15.55 9.29 6.08
N VAL A 69 15.88 10.52 6.50
CA VAL A 69 17.20 10.92 6.98
C VAL A 69 17.13 11.07 8.50
N PHE A 70 17.90 10.25 9.19
CA PHE A 70 18.12 10.31 10.63
C PHE A 70 19.43 11.05 10.85
N SER A 71 19.41 12.14 11.62
CA SER A 71 20.62 12.89 11.94
C SER A 71 20.76 13.17 13.44
N CYS A 72 21.96 13.01 13.98
CA CYS A 72 22.27 13.36 15.36
C CYS A 72 23.49 14.30 15.41
N ASN A 73 23.39 15.32 16.27
CA ASN A 73 24.48 16.28 16.48
C ASN A 73 25.49 15.68 17.46
N LEU A 74 26.76 15.66 17.07
CA LEU A 74 27.86 15.11 17.85
C LEU A 74 28.81 16.20 18.39
N GLN A 75 28.53 17.49 18.15
CA GLN A 75 29.35 18.61 18.63
C GLN A 75 29.40 18.70 20.16
N SER A 76 28.33 18.29 20.84
CA SER A 76 28.26 18.23 22.30
C SER A 76 29.09 17.09 22.90
N ILE A 77 29.54 16.14 22.08
CA ILE A 77 30.29 14.95 22.50
C ILE A 77 31.79 15.27 22.39
N GLN A 78 32.39 15.67 23.51
CA GLN A 78 33.81 16.00 23.53
C GLN A 78 34.68 14.74 23.55
N PRO A 79 35.85 14.70 22.87
CA PRO A 79 36.76 13.56 22.90
C PRO A 79 37.25 13.16 24.31
N SER A 80 37.23 14.09 25.26
CA SER A 80 37.60 13.90 26.67
C SER A 80 36.49 13.28 27.52
N MET A 81 35.26 13.17 27.03
CA MET A 81 34.18 12.55 27.78
C MET A 81 34.38 11.03 27.88
N PRO A 82 34.20 10.42 29.06
CA PRO A 82 34.42 8.98 29.25
C PRO A 82 33.60 8.10 28.30
N MET A 83 32.44 8.57 27.85
CA MET A 83 31.48 7.81 27.03
C MET A 83 31.72 7.92 25.53
N THR A 84 32.64 8.79 25.09
CA THR A 84 32.84 9.06 23.65
C THR A 84 33.28 7.83 22.88
N GLY A 85 34.13 6.99 23.49
CA GLY A 85 34.51 5.70 22.90
C GLY A 85 33.31 4.78 22.67
N SER A 86 32.44 4.63 23.66
CA SER A 86 31.24 3.81 23.58
C SER A 86 30.21 4.35 22.58
N VAL A 87 30.08 5.68 22.46
CA VAL A 87 29.24 6.31 21.43
C VAL A 87 29.74 5.97 20.02
N VAL A 88 31.04 6.13 19.77
CA VAL A 88 31.65 5.82 18.47
C VAL A 88 31.47 4.34 18.13
N GLU A 89 31.71 3.45 19.10
CA GLU A 89 31.52 2.01 18.94
C GLU A 89 30.06 1.66 18.61
N SER A 90 29.10 2.28 19.32
CA SER A 90 27.67 2.11 19.05
C SER A 90 27.29 2.56 17.64
N LEU A 91 27.72 3.75 17.21
CA LEU A 91 27.42 4.27 15.87
C LEU A 91 28.05 3.40 14.77
N HIS A 92 29.28 2.95 14.98
CA HIS A 92 29.97 2.03 14.06
C HIS A 92 29.24 0.68 13.99
N GLN A 93 28.83 0.12 15.12
CA GLN A 93 28.08 -1.12 15.21
C GLN A 93 26.71 -1.02 14.51
N THR A 94 25.94 0.04 14.78
CA THR A 94 24.65 0.29 14.14
C THR A 94 24.82 0.38 12.62
N THR A 95 25.82 1.13 12.15
CA THR A 95 26.13 1.25 10.71
C THR A 95 26.51 -0.09 10.09
N ARG A 96 27.36 -0.87 10.77
CA ARG A 96 27.75 -2.21 10.32
C ARG A 96 26.52 -3.09 10.14
N TRP A 97 25.64 -3.16 11.14
CA TRP A 97 24.48 -4.04 11.09
C TRP A 97 23.44 -3.62 10.07
N MET A 98 23.16 -2.32 9.94
CA MET A 98 22.28 -1.82 8.87
C MET A 98 22.84 -2.16 7.47
N LYS A 99 24.17 -2.18 7.30
CA LYS A 99 24.82 -2.54 6.04
C LYS A 99 24.91 -4.04 5.77
N THR A 100 24.87 -4.90 6.77
CA THR A 100 25.08 -6.35 6.57
C THR A 100 23.79 -7.15 6.66
N LEU A 101 22.86 -6.76 7.55
CA LEU A 101 21.59 -7.45 7.71
C LEU A 101 20.67 -7.11 6.53
N ARG A 102 20.21 -8.15 5.84
CA ARG A 102 19.33 -8.04 4.67
C ARG A 102 18.10 -8.90 4.90
N HIS A 103 17.02 -8.26 5.35
CA HIS A 103 15.76 -8.91 5.61
C HIS A 103 14.61 -7.94 5.30
N PRO A 104 13.49 -8.37 4.68
CA PRO A 104 12.38 -7.48 4.31
C PRO A 104 11.81 -6.66 5.48
N ASN A 105 11.88 -7.19 6.70
CA ASN A 105 11.36 -6.55 7.91
C ASN A 105 12.43 -5.94 8.83
N ILE A 106 13.66 -5.73 8.34
CA ILE A 106 14.69 -4.91 9.01
C ILE A 106 14.83 -3.60 8.22
N LEU A 107 15.01 -2.47 8.92
CA LEU A 107 15.09 -1.15 8.33
C LEU A 107 16.23 -1.08 7.30
N ASN A 108 15.89 -0.79 6.05
CA ASN A 108 16.83 -0.89 4.94
C ASN A 108 17.83 0.29 4.92
N TRP A 109 19.12 -0.03 4.91
CA TRP A 109 20.19 0.95 4.68
C TRP A 109 20.25 1.38 3.22
N ILE A 110 20.28 2.69 2.99
CA ILE A 110 20.54 3.27 1.67
C ILE A 110 21.93 3.91 1.63
N ALA A 111 22.21 4.82 2.57
CA ALA A 111 23.44 5.60 2.63
C ALA A 111 23.61 6.21 4.03
N GLY A 112 24.77 6.80 4.33
CA GLY A 112 25.00 7.46 5.62
C GLY A 112 26.45 7.86 5.82
N THR A 113 26.74 8.40 7.00
CA THR A 113 28.09 8.82 7.39
C THR A 113 28.97 7.61 7.69
N GLU A 114 30.17 7.57 7.11
CA GLU A 114 31.18 6.55 7.41
C GLU A 114 32.06 7.02 8.57
N LEU A 115 32.20 6.18 9.60
CA LEU A 115 33.14 6.39 10.70
C LEU A 115 34.29 5.38 10.57
N ALA A 116 35.43 5.82 10.03
CA ALA A 116 36.63 5.00 10.02
C ALA A 116 37.32 5.02 11.39
N SER A 117 37.94 3.91 11.78
CA SER A 117 38.73 3.81 13.02
C SER A 117 39.83 4.88 13.04
N GLY A 118 39.84 5.75 14.05
CA GLY A 118 40.84 6.80 14.24
C GLY A 118 40.53 8.15 13.56
N GLN A 119 39.42 8.30 12.85
CA GLN A 119 38.98 9.61 12.36
C GLN A 119 38.34 10.46 13.48
N LYS A 120 38.48 11.79 13.37
CA LYS A 120 37.76 12.74 14.23
C LYS A 120 36.26 12.60 13.98
N LEU A 121 35.46 12.55 15.05
CA LEU A 121 34.01 12.56 14.98
C LEU A 121 33.52 13.74 14.12
N PRO A 122 32.63 13.50 13.16
CA PRO A 122 32.01 14.57 12.39
C PRO A 122 31.08 15.38 13.30
N ASN A 123 30.75 16.61 12.90
CA ASN A 123 29.81 17.45 13.66
C ASN A 123 28.39 16.87 13.70
N GLU A 124 27.99 16.18 12.64
CA GLU A 124 26.69 15.55 12.50
C GLU A 124 26.86 14.18 11.84
N PHE A 125 26.10 13.20 12.31
CA PHE A 125 26.11 11.84 11.81
C PHE A 125 24.74 11.50 11.20
N HIS A 126 24.75 10.87 10.03
CA HIS A 126 23.57 10.67 9.21
C HIS A 126 23.35 9.20 8.87
N LEU A 127 22.09 8.75 8.95
CA LEU A 127 21.62 7.48 8.41
C LEU A 127 20.46 7.72 7.45
N ILE A 128 20.55 7.18 6.25
CA ILE A 128 19.55 7.30 5.19
C ILE A 128 18.96 5.94 4.93
N THR A 129 17.63 5.86 4.99
CA THR A 129 16.86 4.62 4.88
C THR A 129 15.70 4.79 3.90
N GLU A 130 15.00 3.69 3.61
CA GLU A 130 13.70 3.77 2.93
C GLU A 130 12.75 4.72 3.67
N ARG A 131 11.80 5.35 2.96
CA ARG A 131 10.84 6.26 3.58
C ARG A 131 10.04 5.56 4.67
N VAL A 132 10.24 5.99 5.92
CA VAL A 132 9.56 5.43 7.10
C VAL A 132 9.07 6.50 8.06
N VAL A 133 8.07 6.16 8.88
CA VAL A 133 7.65 6.91 10.06
C VAL A 133 7.80 6.06 11.32
N PRO A 134 8.07 6.63 12.49
CA PRO A 134 8.06 5.89 13.75
C PRO A 134 6.70 5.24 14.01
N LEU A 135 6.68 4.01 14.54
CA LEU A 135 5.44 3.25 14.73
C LEU A 135 4.42 3.98 15.60
N ARG A 136 4.85 4.64 16.67
CA ARG A 136 3.93 5.40 17.55
C ARG A 136 3.17 6.48 16.79
N ASP A 137 3.85 7.21 15.90
CA ASP A 137 3.23 8.26 15.10
C ASP A 137 2.31 7.69 14.02
N TYR A 138 2.69 6.57 13.43
CA TYR A 138 1.81 5.86 12.50
C TYR A 138 0.50 5.43 13.18
N LEU A 139 0.60 4.82 14.37
CA LEU A 139 -0.56 4.36 15.12
C LEU A 139 -1.43 5.49 15.66
N ARG A 140 -0.86 6.67 15.97
CA ARG A 140 -1.64 7.88 16.31
C ARG A 140 -2.67 8.25 15.26
N VAL A 141 -2.31 8.06 14.00
CA VAL A 141 -3.18 8.40 12.86
C VAL A 141 -4.08 7.23 12.49
N LYS A 142 -3.56 6.00 12.52
CA LYS A 142 -4.21 4.85 11.88
C LYS A 142 -4.93 3.91 12.83
N ALA A 143 -4.62 3.91 14.13
CA ALA A 143 -5.20 2.94 15.06
C ALA A 143 -6.72 3.08 15.24
N ASP A 144 -7.27 4.27 15.02
CA ASP A 144 -8.72 4.51 15.13
C ASP A 144 -9.51 4.20 13.84
N SER A 145 -8.84 3.76 12.76
CA SER A 145 -9.47 3.48 11.45
C SER A 145 -10.28 2.18 11.36
N GLY A 146 -10.55 1.50 12.48
CA GLY A 146 -11.29 0.23 12.51
C GLY A 146 -10.49 -1.02 12.12
N ASN A 147 -9.31 -0.85 11.50
CA ASN A 147 -8.46 -1.95 11.02
C ASN A 147 -7.27 -2.29 11.93
N PHE A 148 -7.28 -1.83 13.19
CA PHE A 148 -6.14 -1.98 14.10
C PHE A 148 -5.72 -3.44 14.32
N ASN A 149 -6.67 -4.37 14.47
CA ASN A 149 -6.35 -5.78 14.67
C ASN A 149 -5.69 -6.41 13.44
N LEU A 150 -6.13 -6.06 12.22
CA LEU A 150 -5.50 -6.53 10.99
C LEU A 150 -4.08 -5.96 10.87
N MET A 151 -3.94 -4.65 11.05
CA MET A 151 -2.67 -3.94 11.00
C MET A 151 -1.66 -4.44 12.04
N SER A 152 -2.09 -4.63 13.29
CA SER A 152 -1.24 -5.17 14.36
C SER A 152 -0.92 -6.64 14.15
N SER A 153 -1.85 -7.45 13.61
CA SER A 153 -1.56 -8.86 13.29
C SER A 153 -0.43 -8.98 12.26
N TRP A 154 -0.48 -8.20 11.18
CA TRP A 154 0.56 -8.19 10.15
C TRP A 154 1.87 -7.57 10.68
N GLY A 155 1.78 -6.46 11.40
CA GLY A 155 2.94 -5.79 11.97
C GLY A 155 3.71 -6.65 12.98
N ILE A 156 3.02 -7.30 13.92
CA ILE A 156 3.64 -8.22 14.88
C ILE A 156 4.23 -9.42 14.14
N TYR A 157 3.54 -9.96 13.13
CA TYR A 157 4.07 -11.05 12.30
C TYR A 157 5.39 -10.65 11.62
N GLN A 158 5.46 -9.46 11.04
CA GLN A 158 6.67 -8.92 10.38
C GLN A 158 7.85 -8.74 11.34
N ILE A 159 7.61 -8.16 12.53
CA ILE A 159 8.66 -8.01 13.54
C ILE A 159 9.10 -9.37 14.08
N SER A 160 8.17 -10.31 14.26
CA SER A 160 8.49 -11.67 14.67
C SER A 160 9.34 -12.39 13.61
N ARG A 161 9.07 -12.20 12.31
CA ARG A 161 9.93 -12.72 11.22
C ARG A 161 11.34 -12.14 11.26
N ALA A 162 11.48 -10.83 11.47
CA ALA A 162 12.79 -10.19 11.60
C ALA A 162 13.59 -10.75 12.77
N LEU A 163 12.94 -10.93 13.94
CA LEU A 163 13.59 -11.48 15.12
C LEU A 163 13.90 -12.98 14.99
N SER A 164 13.01 -13.75 14.36
CA SER A 164 13.26 -15.16 14.03
C SER A 164 14.49 -15.30 13.13
N PHE A 165 14.59 -14.50 12.06
CA PHE A 165 15.78 -14.42 11.22
C PHE A 165 17.04 -14.06 12.02
N LEU A 166 16.97 -13.03 12.88
CA LEU A 166 18.12 -12.62 13.69
C LEU A 166 18.58 -13.76 14.60
N ASN A 167 17.67 -14.36 15.36
CA ASN A 167 17.99 -15.36 16.37
C ASN A 167 18.43 -16.70 15.74
N ASP A 168 17.68 -17.18 14.74
CA ASP A 168 17.84 -18.53 14.22
C ASP A 168 18.84 -18.59 13.06
N ASP A 169 18.83 -17.61 12.15
CA ASP A 169 19.68 -17.63 10.95
C ASP A 169 20.98 -16.84 11.17
N ALA A 170 20.88 -15.61 11.68
CA ALA A 170 22.05 -14.75 11.89
C ALA A 170 22.81 -15.05 13.20
N LYS A 171 22.21 -15.83 14.13
CA LYS A 171 22.73 -16.10 15.48
C LYS A 171 22.99 -14.84 16.30
N LEU A 172 22.14 -13.84 16.13
CA LEU A 172 22.18 -12.55 16.80
C LEU A 172 20.89 -12.32 17.61
N ALA A 173 21.01 -11.64 18.75
CA ALA A 173 19.90 -11.05 19.47
C ALA A 173 19.87 -9.53 19.23
N HIS A 174 18.67 -8.98 19.05
CA HIS A 174 18.43 -7.54 18.93
C HIS A 174 18.69 -6.81 20.24
N ASN A 175 18.33 -7.43 21.37
CA ASN A 175 18.52 -6.92 22.73
C ASN A 175 17.85 -5.58 23.06
N ALA A 176 17.06 -4.99 22.16
CA ALA A 176 16.41 -3.69 22.39
C ALA A 176 14.99 -3.60 21.81
N VAL A 177 14.27 -4.73 21.73
CA VAL A 177 12.93 -4.78 21.12
C VAL A 177 11.91 -4.00 21.96
N ARG A 178 11.32 -2.97 21.36
CA ARG A 178 10.28 -2.08 21.90
C ARG A 178 9.62 -1.29 20.77
N MET A 179 8.53 -0.58 21.04
CA MET A 179 7.83 0.24 20.02
C MET A 179 8.74 1.27 19.35
N ASP A 180 9.68 1.85 20.08
CA ASP A 180 10.59 2.90 19.57
C ASP A 180 11.64 2.34 18.58
N ALA A 181 11.84 1.01 18.56
CA ALA A 181 12.70 0.32 17.61
C ALA A 181 11.97 -0.04 16.30
N VAL A 182 10.67 0.27 16.17
CA VAL A 182 9.86 -0.12 15.01
C VAL A 182 9.45 1.10 14.19
N PHE A 183 9.66 0.97 12.88
CA PHE A 183 9.34 1.97 11.88
C PHE A 183 8.36 1.38 10.86
N VAL A 184 7.59 2.24 10.20
CA VAL A 184 6.54 1.83 9.25
C VAL A 184 6.76 2.52 7.92
N THR A 185 6.78 1.75 6.83
CA THR A 185 6.88 2.29 5.47
C THR A 185 5.57 2.93 5.01
N THR A 186 5.60 3.65 3.89
CA THR A 186 4.37 4.14 3.23
C THR A 186 3.40 3.02 2.83
N ALA A 187 3.91 1.80 2.65
CA ALA A 187 3.14 0.59 2.39
C ALA A 187 2.55 -0.08 3.64
N GLY A 188 2.72 0.52 4.82
CA GLY A 188 2.26 -0.03 6.08
C GLY A 188 3.10 -1.20 6.58
N GLU A 189 4.30 -1.41 6.05
CA GLU A 189 5.18 -2.50 6.45
C GLU A 189 6.04 -2.11 7.66
N TRP A 190 6.07 -2.97 8.67
CA TRP A 190 6.83 -2.74 9.89
C TRP A 190 8.26 -3.24 9.71
N LYS A 191 9.20 -2.40 10.13
CA LYS A 191 10.64 -2.56 9.99
C LYS A 191 11.29 -2.43 11.36
N LEU A 192 12.09 -3.42 11.74
CA LEU A 192 12.92 -3.38 12.94
C LEU A 192 14.18 -2.54 12.69
N GLY A 193 14.39 -1.50 13.49
CA GLY A 193 15.58 -0.63 13.51
C GLY A 193 16.24 -0.64 14.89
N ALA A 194 16.94 0.44 15.28
CA ALA A 194 17.62 0.56 16.59
C ALA A 194 18.59 -0.59 16.92
N LEU A 195 19.55 -0.83 16.02
CA LEU A 195 20.47 -1.98 16.05
C LEU A 195 21.69 -1.80 16.98
N ASP A 196 21.65 -0.80 17.85
CA ASP A 196 22.76 -0.37 18.70
C ASP A 196 23.25 -1.47 19.66
N PHE A 197 22.35 -2.35 20.09
CA PHE A 197 22.63 -3.41 21.06
C PHE A 197 22.64 -4.82 20.46
N VAL A 198 22.67 -4.94 19.13
CA VAL A 198 22.72 -6.24 18.46
C VAL A 198 24.02 -6.97 18.80
N GLY A 199 23.91 -8.19 19.32
CA GLY A 199 25.04 -9.03 19.71
C GLY A 199 24.75 -10.51 19.52
N PRO A 200 25.69 -11.42 19.82
CA PRO A 200 25.47 -12.86 19.72
C PRO A 200 24.26 -13.32 20.55
N VAL A 201 23.46 -14.24 20.02
CA VAL A 201 22.18 -14.65 20.63
C VAL A 201 22.34 -15.40 21.96
N ASP A 202 23.45 -16.11 22.14
CA ASP A 202 23.74 -16.90 23.35
C ASP A 202 24.50 -16.10 24.42
N ASP A 203 24.98 -14.91 24.07
CA ASP A 203 25.66 -14.02 25.00
C ASP A 203 24.64 -13.30 25.90
N PRO A 204 25.05 -12.91 27.13
CA PRO A 204 24.21 -12.08 27.97
C PRO A 204 23.92 -10.72 27.28
N PRO A 205 22.77 -10.09 27.58
CA PRO A 205 22.44 -8.79 27.01
C PRO A 205 23.56 -7.77 27.29
N PRO A 206 23.93 -6.91 26.32
CA PRO A 206 25.06 -6.01 26.47
C PRO A 206 24.94 -5.11 27.69
N SER A 207 26.00 -5.06 28.51
CA SER A 207 26.10 -4.15 29.67
C SER A 207 26.06 -2.67 29.25
N SER A 208 26.39 -2.38 27.98
CA SER A 208 26.31 -1.05 27.38
C SER A 208 24.89 -0.47 27.41
N ARG A 209 23.84 -1.28 27.55
CA ARG A 209 22.46 -0.79 27.71
C ARG A 209 22.31 0.14 28.91
N SER A 210 22.92 -0.21 30.03
CA SER A 210 22.84 0.60 31.25
C SER A 210 23.66 1.88 31.13
N THR A 211 24.88 1.77 30.60
CA THR A 211 25.75 2.94 30.39
C THR A 211 25.17 3.90 29.34
N ALA A 212 24.44 3.38 28.36
CA ALA A 212 23.74 4.17 27.35
C ALA A 212 22.44 4.84 27.85
N ALA A 213 22.10 4.74 29.14
CA ALA A 213 20.84 5.21 29.72
C ALA A 213 19.58 4.66 29.02
N PHE A 214 19.71 3.49 28.37
CA PHE A 214 18.59 2.82 27.68
C PHE A 214 17.64 2.12 28.67
N VAL A 215 18.18 1.72 29.83
CA VAL A 215 17.46 0.98 30.85
C VAL A 215 16.67 1.92 31.77
N ARG A 216 15.37 1.64 31.95
CA ARG A 216 14.54 2.29 32.97
C ARG A 216 14.23 1.28 34.08
N LEU A 217 14.99 1.38 35.17
CA LEU A 217 14.89 0.43 36.29
C LEU A 217 13.55 0.59 37.04
N ASP A 218 12.98 -0.54 37.44
CA ASP A 218 11.84 -0.61 38.36
C ASP A 218 12.27 -0.28 39.81
N GLN A 219 11.31 -0.33 40.74
CA GLN A 219 11.57 -0.08 42.17
C GLN A 219 12.56 -1.07 42.79
N ASN A 220 12.77 -2.23 42.16
CA ASN A 220 13.67 -3.28 42.60
C ASN A 220 15.03 -3.24 41.85
N GLY A 221 15.27 -2.20 41.04
CA GLY A 221 16.51 -2.09 40.26
C GLY A 221 16.59 -3.05 39.08
N SER A 222 15.46 -3.55 38.56
CA SER A 222 15.40 -4.46 37.42
C SER A 222 14.86 -3.77 36.15
N ASP A 223 15.36 -4.16 34.99
CA ASP A 223 14.82 -3.72 33.70
C ASP A 223 13.57 -4.56 33.32
N PRO A 224 12.38 -3.97 33.18
CA PRO A 224 11.19 -4.70 32.78
C PRO A 224 11.24 -5.21 31.33
N TYR A 225 12.11 -4.66 30.48
CA TYR A 225 12.36 -5.13 29.11
C TYR A 225 13.39 -6.26 29.03
N LEU A 226 13.98 -6.67 30.16
CA LEU A 226 14.79 -7.88 30.24
C LEU A 226 14.01 -8.99 30.94
N PRO A 227 14.16 -10.25 30.52
CA PRO A 227 13.64 -11.38 31.26
C PRO A 227 14.45 -11.62 32.55
N PRO A 228 13.85 -12.17 33.62
CA PRO A 228 14.56 -12.42 34.88
C PRO A 228 15.80 -13.32 34.76
N ASP A 229 15.80 -14.24 33.79
CA ASP A 229 16.87 -15.20 33.54
C ASP A 229 17.83 -14.79 32.41
N ASN A 230 17.68 -13.58 31.85
CA ASN A 230 18.48 -13.03 30.75
C ASN A 230 18.59 -13.94 29.51
N ARG A 231 17.65 -14.88 29.32
CA ARG A 231 17.61 -15.81 28.19
C ARG A 231 16.47 -15.46 27.24
N LEU A 232 16.61 -15.77 25.95
CA LEU A 232 15.58 -15.48 24.95
C LEU A 232 15.11 -14.02 25.05
N VAL A 233 16.07 -13.09 25.14
CA VAL A 233 15.82 -11.66 25.41
C VAL A 233 14.86 -11.07 24.38
N ASP A 234 15.03 -11.41 23.10
CA ASP A 234 14.15 -10.94 22.03
C ASP A 234 12.74 -11.51 22.10
N SER A 235 12.56 -12.73 22.62
CA SER A 235 11.23 -13.30 22.83
C SER A 235 10.49 -12.58 23.95
N TRP A 236 11.18 -12.24 25.05
CA TRP A 236 10.64 -11.39 26.10
C TRP A 236 10.33 -9.99 25.57
N GLY A 237 11.27 -9.39 24.83
CA GLY A 237 11.13 -8.07 24.23
C GLY A 237 9.97 -7.99 23.23
N LEU A 238 9.72 -9.05 22.44
CA LEU A 238 8.52 -9.17 21.61
C LEU A 238 7.25 -9.17 22.47
N GLY A 239 7.26 -9.84 23.62
CA GLY A 239 6.19 -9.74 24.62
C GLY A 239 5.99 -8.31 25.11
N CYS A 240 7.05 -7.59 25.50
CA CYS A 240 6.95 -6.19 25.89
C CYS A 240 6.39 -5.31 24.76
N PHE A 241 6.86 -5.51 23.53
CA PHE A 241 6.37 -4.79 22.36
C PHE A 241 4.88 -5.01 22.10
N ILE A 242 4.42 -6.27 22.15
CA ILE A 242 2.99 -6.60 22.03
C ILE A 242 2.20 -5.92 23.16
N TRP A 243 2.73 -5.93 24.38
CA TRP A 243 2.07 -5.24 25.50
C TRP A 243 1.91 -3.74 25.24
N GLU A 244 2.97 -3.06 24.78
CA GLU A 244 2.94 -1.63 24.49
C GLU A 244 1.91 -1.27 23.40
N LEU A 245 1.78 -2.12 22.37
CA LEU A 245 0.80 -1.94 21.29
C LEU A 245 -0.64 -1.89 21.79
N PHE A 246 -0.99 -2.76 22.74
CA PHE A 246 -2.35 -2.88 23.28
C PHE A 246 -2.54 -2.12 24.60
N ASN A 247 -1.49 -1.48 25.13
CA ASN A 247 -1.52 -0.66 26.36
C ASN A 247 -0.87 0.72 26.15
N PRO A 248 -1.25 1.48 25.12
CA PRO A 248 -0.46 2.62 24.66
C PRO A 248 -0.49 3.85 25.58
N ASN A 249 -1.47 3.96 26.47
CA ASN A 249 -1.57 5.02 27.47
C ASN A 249 -0.76 4.71 28.75
N THR A 250 0.06 3.66 28.75
CA THR A 250 0.82 3.23 29.92
C THR A 250 2.26 2.94 29.52
N SER A 251 3.22 3.45 30.28
CA SER A 251 4.61 3.06 30.14
C SER A 251 4.88 1.78 30.93
N LEU A 252 5.61 0.84 30.33
CA LEU A 252 6.09 -0.34 31.03
C LEU A 252 7.19 0.08 32.02
N ARG A 253 6.89 -0.04 33.32
CA ARG A 253 7.78 0.30 34.43
C ARG A 253 8.10 -0.89 35.32
N ASP A 254 7.23 -1.91 35.32
CA ASP A 254 7.37 -3.09 36.16
C ASP A 254 6.87 -4.35 35.42
N ARG A 255 7.54 -5.49 35.63
CA ARG A 255 7.20 -6.75 34.95
C ARG A 255 5.80 -7.26 35.28
N SER A 256 5.26 -6.96 36.46
CA SER A 256 3.91 -7.36 36.86
C SER A 256 2.83 -6.82 35.92
N GLN A 257 3.07 -5.65 35.31
CA GLN A 257 2.15 -5.01 34.37
C GLN A 257 1.93 -5.85 33.11
N LEU A 258 2.90 -6.67 32.70
CA LEU A 258 2.80 -7.55 31.52
C LEU A 258 1.71 -8.62 31.70
N SER A 259 1.43 -9.00 32.94
CA SER A 259 0.48 -10.07 33.27
C SER A 259 -0.78 -9.58 33.99
N SER A 260 -0.97 -8.27 34.13
CA SER A 260 -2.13 -7.72 34.84
C SER A 260 -3.44 -8.08 34.11
N PRO A 261 -4.54 -8.34 34.85
CA PRO A 261 -5.82 -8.69 34.23
C PRO A 261 -6.29 -7.66 33.20
N ASP A 262 -6.17 -6.37 33.52
CA ASP A 262 -6.59 -5.28 32.62
C ASP A 262 -5.76 -5.24 31.33
N ALA A 263 -4.45 -5.48 31.42
CA ALA A 263 -3.60 -5.52 30.23
C ALA A 263 -3.98 -6.69 29.32
N LEU A 264 -4.21 -7.88 29.91
CA LEU A 264 -4.57 -9.08 29.16
C LEU A 264 -5.95 -8.98 28.51
N GLN A 265 -6.90 -8.24 29.10
CA GLN A 265 -8.22 -8.00 28.52
C GLN A 265 -8.17 -7.08 27.28
N ARG A 266 -7.15 -6.24 27.14
CA ARG A 266 -6.96 -5.38 25.96
C ARG A 266 -6.35 -6.13 24.76
N LEU A 267 -5.72 -7.27 25.00
CA LEU A 267 -5.19 -8.11 23.93
C LEU A 267 -6.32 -8.91 23.26
N PRO A 268 -6.23 -9.15 21.94
CA PRO A 268 -7.12 -10.08 21.25
C PRO A 268 -7.07 -11.47 21.87
N ALA A 269 -8.22 -12.11 22.10
CA ALA A 269 -8.31 -13.40 22.79
C ALA A 269 -7.44 -14.49 22.13
N SER A 270 -7.34 -14.49 20.80
CA SER A 270 -6.50 -15.41 20.00
C SER A 270 -4.99 -15.19 20.19
N LEU A 271 -4.57 -14.05 20.73
CA LEU A 271 -3.16 -13.73 21.01
C LEU A 271 -2.75 -14.01 22.46
N VAL A 272 -3.70 -13.95 23.42
CA VAL A 272 -3.40 -14.02 24.87
C VAL A 272 -2.61 -15.27 25.24
N SER A 273 -2.95 -16.43 24.66
CA SER A 273 -2.31 -17.70 25.02
C SER A 273 -0.83 -17.75 24.63
N SER A 274 -0.49 -17.35 23.40
CA SER A 274 0.88 -17.32 22.89
C SER A 274 1.67 -16.15 23.50
N TYR A 275 1.04 -15.00 23.71
CA TYR A 275 1.61 -13.85 24.43
C TYR A 275 2.09 -14.23 25.84
N ARG A 276 1.26 -14.90 26.65
CA ARG A 276 1.65 -15.33 28.01
C ARG A 276 2.89 -16.22 28.01
N ARG A 277 3.14 -16.95 26.92
CA ARG A 277 4.33 -17.79 26.78
C ARG A 277 5.56 -17.02 26.31
N LEU A 278 5.43 -15.87 25.66
CA LEU A 278 6.57 -14.97 25.40
C LEU A 278 7.08 -14.32 26.70
N ILE A 279 6.15 -13.95 27.60
CA ILE A 279 6.47 -13.33 28.89
C ILE A 279 6.61 -14.33 30.06
N ALA A 280 6.78 -15.62 29.77
CA ALA A 280 7.00 -16.60 30.83
C ALA A 280 8.32 -16.30 31.55
N LEU A 281 8.37 -16.44 32.88
CA LEU A 281 9.53 -16.05 33.69
C LEU A 281 10.76 -16.94 33.49
N ASN A 282 10.61 -18.14 32.92
CA ASN A 282 11.68 -19.13 32.84
C ASN A 282 11.75 -19.78 31.44
N ALA A 283 12.95 -19.80 30.85
CA ALA A 283 13.21 -20.39 29.55
C ALA A 283 13.55 -21.90 29.56
N THR A 284 13.89 -22.49 30.71
CA THR A 284 14.40 -23.87 30.85
C THR A 284 13.40 -24.87 31.43
N VAL A 285 12.33 -24.42 32.08
CA VAL A 285 11.28 -25.32 32.61
C VAL A 285 10.61 -26.08 31.47
N ARG A 286 10.29 -27.37 31.67
CA ARG A 286 9.58 -28.18 30.68
C ARG A 286 8.08 -27.88 30.67
N GLY A 287 7.44 -28.07 29.51
CA GLY A 287 5.99 -28.00 29.37
C GLY A 287 5.45 -26.57 29.12
N PRO A 288 4.16 -26.31 29.39
CA PRO A 288 3.45 -25.10 28.94
C PRO A 288 3.91 -23.81 29.62
N LYS A 289 4.70 -23.91 30.70
CA LYS A 289 5.30 -22.77 31.42
C LYS A 289 6.62 -22.27 30.83
N ARG A 290 7.14 -22.96 29.81
CA ARG A 290 8.39 -22.58 29.14
C ARG A 290 8.20 -21.35 28.27
N ARG A 291 9.14 -20.39 28.35
CA ARG A 291 9.23 -19.27 27.41
C ARG A 291 9.40 -19.78 25.98
N LEU A 292 8.59 -19.25 25.07
CA LEU A 292 8.70 -19.54 23.63
C LEU A 292 9.90 -18.83 23.00
N THR A 293 10.51 -19.47 22.02
CA THR A 293 11.31 -18.74 21.03
C THR A 293 10.39 -17.95 20.09
N VAL A 294 10.91 -16.94 19.41
CA VAL A 294 10.12 -16.15 18.45
C VAL A 294 9.53 -17.03 17.34
N THR A 295 10.30 -17.98 16.82
CA THR A 295 9.86 -18.93 15.79
C THR A 295 8.72 -19.82 16.29
N GLN A 296 8.82 -20.34 17.51
CA GLN A 296 7.70 -21.10 18.10
C GLN A 296 6.46 -20.25 18.34
N PHE A 297 6.62 -18.96 18.64
CA PHE A 297 5.49 -18.03 18.74
C PHE A 297 4.81 -17.82 17.38
N LEU A 298 5.59 -17.61 16.30
CA LEU A 298 5.09 -17.50 14.93
C LEU A 298 4.25 -18.73 14.55
N ASP A 299 4.78 -19.94 14.77
CA ASP A 299 4.09 -21.20 14.46
C ASP A 299 2.76 -21.31 15.22
N GLN A 300 2.74 -20.93 16.50
CA GLN A 300 1.52 -20.98 17.30
C GLN A 300 0.50 -19.93 16.90
N ALA A 301 0.94 -18.72 16.59
CA ALA A 301 0.06 -17.63 16.19
C ALA A 301 -0.48 -17.81 14.75
N ARG A 302 0.16 -18.64 13.91
CA ARG A 302 -0.33 -19.06 12.57
C ARG A 302 -1.09 -20.39 12.56
N ASN A 303 -1.26 -21.05 13.70
CA ASN A 303 -1.95 -22.33 13.75
C ASN A 303 -3.48 -22.17 13.52
N SER A 304 -3.98 -22.68 12.40
CA SER A 304 -5.39 -22.61 11.99
C SER A 304 -6.32 -23.33 12.96
N ASP A 305 -5.93 -24.50 13.45
CA ASP A 305 -6.75 -25.33 14.34
C ASP A 305 -7.02 -24.66 15.69
N LYS A 306 -6.12 -23.75 16.09
CA LYS A 306 -6.22 -22.98 17.34
C LYS A 306 -6.73 -21.56 17.14
N GLN A 307 -7.16 -21.20 15.93
CA GLN A 307 -7.57 -19.83 15.57
C GLN A 307 -6.54 -18.80 16.04
N GLY A 308 -5.26 -19.04 15.71
CA GLY A 308 -4.17 -18.14 16.10
C GLY A 308 -4.38 -16.72 15.59
N PHE A 309 -3.79 -15.74 16.28
CA PHE A 309 -4.02 -14.31 15.97
C PHE A 309 -3.64 -13.90 14.54
N PHE A 310 -2.68 -14.59 13.92
CA PHE A 310 -2.27 -14.32 12.54
C PHE A 310 -3.12 -15.07 11.51
N VAL A 311 -4.06 -15.91 11.92
CA VAL A 311 -4.98 -16.63 11.01
C VAL A 311 -6.12 -15.69 10.63
N ASN A 312 -5.88 -14.88 9.61
CA ASN A 312 -6.86 -13.98 9.03
C ASN A 312 -6.53 -13.70 7.56
N GLU A 313 -7.55 -13.32 6.80
CA GLU A 313 -7.48 -13.13 5.35
C GLU A 313 -6.51 -12.03 4.92
N TYR A 314 -6.30 -11.03 5.78
CA TYR A 314 -5.36 -9.94 5.52
C TYR A 314 -3.92 -10.43 5.52
N VAL A 315 -3.51 -11.19 6.55
CA VAL A 315 -2.17 -11.81 6.61
C VAL A 315 -2.00 -12.81 5.47
N ASP A 316 -3.01 -13.65 5.20
CA ASP A 316 -2.96 -14.64 4.11
C ASP A 316 -2.81 -13.98 2.74
N THR A 317 -3.53 -12.88 2.51
CA THR A 317 -3.43 -12.11 1.26
C THR A 317 -2.02 -11.55 1.07
N LEU A 318 -1.44 -10.95 2.11
CA LEU A 318 -0.13 -10.33 2.01
C LEU A 318 0.99 -11.35 1.82
N LEU A 319 0.87 -12.52 2.46
CA LEU A 319 1.79 -13.65 2.23
C LEU A 319 1.67 -14.20 0.81
N PHE A 320 0.44 -14.36 0.31
CA PHE A 320 0.24 -14.81 -1.07
C PHE A 320 0.84 -13.82 -2.08
N LEU A 321 0.68 -12.52 -1.84
CA LEU A 321 1.27 -11.48 -2.70
C LEU A 321 2.80 -11.51 -2.70
N GLU A 322 3.45 -11.77 -1.57
CA GLU A 322 4.92 -11.92 -1.48
C GLU A 322 5.43 -13.08 -2.35
N GLU A 323 4.65 -14.15 -2.47
CA GLU A 323 5.02 -15.36 -3.21
C GLU A 323 4.33 -15.49 -4.57
N ILE A 324 3.56 -14.49 -5.00
CA ILE A 324 2.64 -14.63 -6.14
C ILE A 324 3.34 -15.11 -7.42
N GLN A 325 4.60 -14.74 -7.64
CA GLN A 325 5.35 -15.17 -8.82
C GLN A 325 5.65 -16.68 -8.84
N LEU A 326 5.70 -17.31 -7.66
CA LEU A 326 5.95 -18.75 -7.50
C LEU A 326 4.67 -19.59 -7.62
N LYS A 327 3.49 -18.96 -7.55
CA LYS A 327 2.18 -19.64 -7.61
C LYS A 327 1.79 -20.02 -9.02
N ASP A 328 1.02 -21.09 -9.14
CA ASP A 328 0.50 -21.55 -10.43
C ASP A 328 -0.66 -20.66 -10.94
N PRO A 329 -1.03 -20.75 -12.23
CA PRO A 329 -2.11 -19.95 -12.79
C PRO A 329 -3.48 -20.15 -12.11
N GLN A 330 -3.81 -21.37 -11.67
CA GLN A 330 -5.10 -21.64 -11.02
C GLN A 330 -5.17 -21.04 -9.62
N GLU A 331 -4.08 -21.15 -8.85
CA GLU A 331 -3.94 -20.48 -7.55
C GLU A 331 -4.10 -18.98 -7.70
N LYS A 332 -3.44 -18.37 -8.70
CA LYS A 332 -3.54 -16.94 -9.00
C LYS A 332 -4.97 -16.53 -9.34
N THR A 333 -5.66 -17.25 -10.21
CA THR A 333 -7.06 -16.95 -10.56
C THR A 333 -7.97 -17.01 -9.33
N ARG A 334 -7.84 -18.04 -8.50
CA ARG A 334 -8.64 -18.18 -7.26
C ARG A 334 -8.36 -17.02 -6.29
N PHE A 335 -7.09 -16.70 -6.09
CA PHE A 335 -6.66 -15.59 -5.25
C PHE A 335 -7.20 -14.24 -5.74
N LEU A 336 -7.04 -13.91 -7.03
CA LEU A 336 -7.51 -12.63 -7.59
C LEU A 336 -9.03 -12.50 -7.53
N SER A 337 -9.75 -13.61 -7.69
CA SER A 337 -11.21 -13.64 -7.48
C SER A 337 -11.56 -13.32 -6.02
N ALA A 338 -10.94 -14.00 -5.04
CA ALA A 338 -11.20 -13.75 -3.62
C ALA A 338 -10.80 -12.32 -3.19
N LEU A 339 -9.67 -11.82 -3.70
CA LEU A 339 -9.19 -10.47 -3.41
C LEU A 339 -10.19 -9.40 -3.83
N THR A 340 -10.95 -9.63 -4.90
CA THR A 340 -11.96 -8.67 -5.39
C THR A 340 -12.98 -8.31 -4.31
N ASP A 341 -13.37 -9.28 -3.47
CA ASP A 341 -14.42 -9.11 -2.47
C ASP A 341 -13.89 -8.51 -1.16
N GLN A 342 -12.59 -8.66 -0.90
CA GLN A 342 -12.00 -8.35 0.41
C GLN A 342 -11.08 -7.13 0.39
N VAL A 343 -10.58 -6.71 -0.78
CA VAL A 343 -9.59 -5.63 -0.89
C VAL A 343 -10.09 -4.32 -0.27
N SER A 344 -11.40 -4.05 -0.30
CA SER A 344 -12.01 -2.86 0.31
C SER A 344 -12.01 -2.87 1.85
N ASN A 345 -11.74 -4.02 2.49
CA ASN A 345 -11.66 -4.14 3.95
C ASN A 345 -10.24 -3.91 4.49
N PHE A 346 -9.24 -3.81 3.61
CA PHE A 346 -7.85 -3.63 4.02
C PHE A 346 -7.48 -2.15 4.20
N PRO A 347 -6.44 -1.84 4.99
CA PRO A 347 -5.98 -0.46 5.15
C PRO A 347 -5.58 0.20 3.83
N ASP A 348 -6.04 1.43 3.60
CA ASP A 348 -5.84 2.19 2.36
C ASP A 348 -4.37 2.29 1.93
N ASP A 349 -3.44 2.49 2.89
CA ASP A 349 -2.01 2.61 2.61
C ASP A 349 -1.46 1.31 1.99
N VAL A 350 -1.90 0.17 2.50
CA VAL A 350 -1.48 -1.16 2.03
C VAL A 350 -2.10 -1.44 0.66
N CYS A 351 -3.37 -1.07 0.47
CA CYS A 351 -4.04 -1.15 -0.82
C CYS A 351 -3.32 -0.33 -1.90
N ARG A 352 -2.98 0.93 -1.59
CA ARG A 352 -2.38 1.89 -2.52
C ARG A 352 -0.90 1.61 -2.82
N HIS A 353 -0.12 1.30 -1.79
CA HIS A 353 1.34 1.23 -1.90
C HIS A 353 1.91 -0.19 -1.90
N LYS A 354 1.13 -1.23 -1.55
CA LYS A 354 1.55 -2.63 -1.66
C LYS A 354 0.71 -3.40 -2.69
N ILE A 355 -0.60 -3.54 -2.49
CA ILE A 355 -1.45 -4.42 -3.31
C ILE A 355 -1.53 -3.91 -4.76
N LEU A 356 -1.90 -2.65 -4.96
CA LEU A 356 -2.05 -2.08 -6.30
C LEU A 356 -0.77 -2.19 -7.16
N PRO A 357 0.43 -1.82 -6.68
CA PRO A 357 1.67 -2.03 -7.45
C PRO A 357 1.90 -3.49 -7.87
N HIS A 358 1.62 -4.46 -7.00
CA HIS A 358 1.76 -5.89 -7.34
C HIS A 358 0.78 -6.31 -8.44
N LEU A 359 -0.48 -5.88 -8.35
CA LEU A 359 -1.49 -6.16 -9.37
C LEU A 359 -1.14 -5.51 -10.71
N LEU A 360 -0.72 -4.24 -10.70
CA LEU A 360 -0.30 -3.52 -11.91
C LEU A 360 0.93 -4.17 -12.56
N ASN A 361 1.88 -4.65 -11.76
CA ASN A 361 3.03 -5.39 -12.28
C ASN A 361 2.61 -6.72 -12.89
N GLY A 362 1.74 -7.48 -12.21
CA GLY A 362 1.17 -8.71 -12.74
C GLY A 362 0.44 -8.52 -14.07
N LEU A 363 -0.28 -7.41 -14.20
CA LEU A 363 -0.97 -7.02 -15.44
C LEU A 363 0.00 -6.58 -16.54
N ARG A 364 1.05 -5.81 -16.18
CA ARG A 364 2.06 -5.30 -17.14
C ARG A 364 2.89 -6.42 -17.76
N TYR A 365 3.26 -7.42 -16.97
CA TYR A 365 4.11 -8.54 -17.39
C TYR A 365 3.31 -9.80 -17.76
N GLY A 366 1.98 -9.73 -17.74
CA GLY A 366 1.10 -10.82 -18.16
C GLY A 366 1.02 -12.00 -17.20
N SER A 367 1.54 -11.89 -15.97
CA SER A 367 1.54 -12.98 -14.99
C SER A 367 0.25 -13.10 -14.18
N ALA A 368 -0.59 -12.07 -14.16
CA ALA A 368 -1.86 -12.05 -13.41
C ALA A 368 -3.14 -12.06 -14.29
N GLY A 369 -2.98 -12.00 -15.62
CA GLY A 369 -4.10 -11.99 -16.55
C GLY A 369 -5.06 -10.81 -16.39
N VAL A 370 -6.26 -10.92 -16.98
CA VAL A 370 -7.33 -9.91 -16.89
C VAL A 370 -8.06 -9.99 -15.55
N GLU A 371 -7.89 -11.09 -14.83
CA GLU A 371 -8.46 -11.35 -13.51
C GLU A 371 -8.04 -10.30 -12.49
N ALA A 372 -6.83 -9.75 -12.61
CA ALA A 372 -6.35 -8.65 -11.77
C ALA A 372 -7.06 -7.31 -12.04
N LEU A 373 -7.78 -7.18 -13.16
CA LEU A 373 -8.46 -5.94 -13.52
C LEU A 373 -9.49 -5.56 -12.46
N ILE A 374 -10.37 -6.46 -12.04
CA ILE A 374 -11.47 -6.10 -11.12
C ILE A 374 -10.93 -5.64 -9.75
N PRO A 375 -9.97 -6.33 -9.10
CA PRO A 375 -9.30 -5.80 -7.91
C PRO A 375 -8.68 -4.42 -8.13
N ILE A 376 -8.00 -4.17 -9.26
CA ILE A 376 -7.44 -2.84 -9.58
C ILE A 376 -8.54 -1.79 -9.65
N LEU A 377 -9.68 -2.10 -10.29
CA LEU A 377 -10.80 -1.17 -10.42
C LEU A 377 -11.41 -0.81 -9.05
N ARG A 378 -11.46 -1.76 -8.11
CA ARG A 378 -11.91 -1.50 -6.74
C ARG A 378 -10.99 -0.54 -5.98
N LEU A 379 -9.73 -0.43 -6.39
CA LEU A 379 -8.73 0.43 -5.76
C LEU A 379 -8.65 1.84 -6.37
N ILE A 380 -9.24 2.07 -7.56
CA ILE A 380 -9.24 3.40 -8.21
C ILE A 380 -9.77 4.53 -7.31
N PRO A 381 -10.84 4.34 -6.49
CA PRO A 381 -11.34 5.41 -5.62
C PRO A 381 -10.34 5.91 -4.58
N LEU A 382 -9.30 5.13 -4.26
CA LEU A 382 -8.24 5.52 -3.32
C LEU A 382 -7.16 6.40 -3.97
N LEU A 383 -7.20 6.57 -5.29
CA LEU A 383 -6.19 7.28 -6.06
C LEU A 383 -6.63 8.69 -6.41
N SER A 384 -5.69 9.63 -6.32
CA SER A 384 -5.86 10.93 -6.95
C SER A 384 -5.83 10.82 -8.49
N SER A 385 -6.30 11.84 -9.21
CA SER A 385 -6.25 11.86 -10.68
C SER A 385 -4.83 11.70 -11.22
N SER A 386 -3.84 12.35 -10.58
CA SER A 386 -2.43 12.25 -10.96
C SER A 386 -1.88 10.83 -10.78
N GLU A 387 -2.27 10.15 -9.72
CA GLU A 387 -1.85 8.77 -9.46
C GLU A 387 -2.52 7.77 -10.38
N PHE A 388 -3.79 7.98 -10.69
CA PHE A 388 -4.48 7.17 -11.70
C PHE A 388 -3.77 7.28 -13.06
N GLU A 389 -3.46 8.50 -13.49
CA GLU A 389 -2.78 8.76 -14.77
C GLU A 389 -1.36 8.19 -14.84
N SER A 390 -0.60 8.26 -13.74
CA SER A 390 0.78 7.77 -13.70
C SER A 390 0.86 6.25 -13.52
N ASN A 391 -0.03 5.65 -12.72
CA ASN A 391 0.08 4.24 -12.32
C ASN A 391 -0.84 3.31 -13.12
N VAL A 392 -2.13 3.66 -13.24
CA VAL A 392 -3.18 2.75 -13.76
C VAL A 392 -3.40 2.92 -15.25
N LEU A 393 -3.50 4.17 -15.74
CA LEU A 393 -3.77 4.49 -17.13
C LEU A 393 -2.81 3.83 -18.13
N PRO A 394 -1.47 3.78 -17.91
CA PRO A 394 -0.56 3.12 -18.85
C PRO A 394 -0.87 1.64 -19.03
N CYS A 395 -1.32 0.96 -17.95
CA CYS A 395 -1.71 -0.44 -18.00
C CYS A 395 -3.02 -0.61 -18.80
N LEU A 396 -4.01 0.25 -18.57
CA LEU A 396 -5.28 0.21 -19.31
C LEU A 396 -5.07 0.44 -20.81
N VAL A 397 -4.26 1.43 -21.19
CA VAL A 397 -3.92 1.70 -22.60
C VAL A 397 -3.28 0.47 -23.25
N LYS A 398 -2.32 -0.17 -22.57
CA LYS A 398 -1.70 -1.41 -23.04
C LYS A 398 -2.72 -2.54 -23.21
N LEU A 399 -3.66 -2.70 -22.28
CA LEU A 399 -4.71 -3.72 -22.39
C LEU A 399 -5.69 -3.43 -23.54
N PHE A 400 -6.07 -2.17 -23.77
CA PHE A 400 -6.92 -1.81 -24.91
C PHE A 400 -6.25 -2.13 -26.24
N ALA A 401 -4.93 -1.92 -26.34
CA ALA A 401 -4.14 -2.26 -27.51
C ALA A 401 -3.87 -3.77 -27.68
N ALA A 402 -4.18 -4.61 -26.67
CA ALA A 402 -3.93 -6.04 -26.74
C ALA A 402 -4.82 -6.73 -27.81
N PRO A 403 -4.28 -7.72 -28.54
CA PRO A 403 -5.02 -8.41 -29.59
C PRO A 403 -6.08 -9.39 -29.04
N GLU A 404 -6.00 -9.73 -27.76
CA GLU A 404 -6.85 -10.74 -27.15
C GLU A 404 -8.31 -10.28 -26.98
N ARG A 405 -9.22 -11.02 -27.61
CA ARG A 405 -10.67 -10.70 -27.61
C ARG A 405 -11.29 -10.75 -26.21
N ALA A 406 -10.92 -11.73 -25.39
CA ALA A 406 -11.46 -11.89 -24.03
C ALA A 406 -11.11 -10.68 -23.15
N THR A 407 -9.84 -10.25 -23.19
CA THR A 407 -9.35 -9.03 -22.54
C THR A 407 -10.14 -7.79 -22.98
N ARG A 408 -10.34 -7.63 -24.29
CA ARG A 408 -11.12 -6.51 -24.83
C ARG A 408 -12.56 -6.52 -24.34
N VAL A 409 -13.26 -7.66 -24.40
CA VAL A 409 -14.65 -7.78 -23.93
C VAL A 409 -14.74 -7.41 -22.45
N ARG A 410 -13.85 -7.95 -21.61
CA ARG A 410 -13.86 -7.65 -20.18
C ARG A 410 -13.61 -6.17 -19.89
N LEU A 411 -12.65 -5.53 -20.57
CA LEU A 411 -12.41 -4.09 -20.43
C LEU A 411 -13.65 -3.26 -20.76
N LEU A 412 -14.33 -3.61 -21.86
CA LEU A 412 -15.52 -2.90 -22.32
C LEU A 412 -16.71 -3.09 -21.35
N GLU A 413 -16.88 -4.29 -20.78
CA GLU A 413 -17.88 -4.55 -19.74
C GLU A 413 -17.61 -3.76 -18.46
N GLN A 414 -16.34 -3.61 -18.08
CA GLN A 414 -15.94 -2.91 -16.87
C GLN A 414 -15.76 -1.40 -17.05
N LEU A 415 -15.86 -0.89 -18.27
CA LEU A 415 -15.71 0.53 -18.60
C LEU A 415 -16.53 1.48 -17.70
N PRO A 416 -17.79 1.19 -17.32
CA PRO A 416 -18.58 2.08 -16.45
C PRO A 416 -17.88 2.38 -15.11
N ASN A 417 -17.05 1.48 -14.62
CA ASN A 417 -16.41 1.57 -13.31
C ASN A 417 -15.21 2.53 -13.30
N PHE A 418 -14.59 2.83 -14.45
CA PHE A 418 -13.38 3.66 -14.52
C PHE A 418 -13.40 4.77 -15.58
N VAL A 419 -14.43 4.82 -16.44
CA VAL A 419 -14.52 5.82 -17.52
C VAL A 419 -14.46 7.26 -17.02
N LYS A 420 -14.96 7.52 -15.81
CA LYS A 420 -14.94 8.87 -15.20
C LYS A 420 -13.50 9.37 -15.00
N ASN A 421 -12.60 8.46 -14.61
CA ASN A 421 -11.18 8.74 -14.36
C ASN A 421 -10.35 8.89 -15.65
N LEU A 422 -10.87 8.47 -16.82
CA LEU A 422 -10.14 8.58 -18.07
C LEU A 422 -10.02 10.04 -18.54
N PRO A 423 -8.80 10.55 -18.80
CA PRO A 423 -8.59 11.85 -19.41
C PRO A 423 -9.09 11.87 -20.87
N PRO A 424 -9.85 12.89 -21.31
CA PRO A 424 -10.36 12.95 -22.69
C PRO A 424 -9.27 12.83 -23.76
N LYS A 425 -8.10 13.44 -23.54
CA LYS A 425 -6.95 13.37 -24.44
C LYS A 425 -6.43 11.93 -24.60
N ALA A 426 -6.41 11.15 -23.51
CA ALA A 426 -6.01 9.75 -23.56
C ALA A 426 -7.05 8.90 -24.30
N VAL A 427 -8.34 9.19 -24.09
CA VAL A 427 -9.43 8.52 -24.82
C VAL A 427 -9.28 8.74 -26.33
N GLU A 428 -9.08 9.98 -26.76
CA GLU A 428 -8.90 10.35 -28.17
C GLU A 428 -7.66 9.71 -28.80
N SER A 429 -6.49 9.86 -28.17
CA SER A 429 -5.21 9.54 -28.80
C SER A 429 -4.75 8.09 -28.62
N GLN A 430 -5.18 7.40 -27.56
CA GLN A 430 -4.61 6.11 -27.16
C GLN A 430 -5.62 4.98 -27.01
N ILE A 431 -6.92 5.27 -26.81
CA ILE A 431 -7.93 4.23 -26.50
C ILE A 431 -8.93 4.06 -27.65
N PHE A 432 -9.44 5.15 -28.22
CA PHE A 432 -10.59 5.07 -29.14
C PHE A 432 -10.29 4.25 -30.40
N SER A 433 -9.09 4.39 -30.98
CA SER A 433 -8.69 3.61 -32.17
C SER A 433 -8.78 2.10 -31.91
N SER A 434 -8.26 1.63 -30.78
CA SER A 434 -8.32 0.22 -30.38
C SER A 434 -9.75 -0.24 -30.16
N VAL A 435 -10.58 0.57 -29.49
CA VAL A 435 -12.01 0.25 -29.27
C VAL A 435 -12.77 0.19 -30.60
N ALA A 436 -12.50 1.11 -31.53
CA ALA A 436 -13.19 1.19 -32.81
C ALA A 436 -12.98 -0.06 -33.68
N THR A 437 -11.85 -0.77 -33.55
CA THR A 437 -11.64 -2.06 -34.24
C THR A 437 -12.68 -3.11 -33.86
N GLY A 438 -13.28 -2.99 -32.67
CA GLY A 438 -14.30 -3.91 -32.18
C GLY A 438 -15.62 -3.87 -32.94
N PHE A 439 -15.95 -2.78 -33.63
CA PHE A 439 -17.20 -2.69 -34.41
C PHE A 439 -17.25 -3.65 -35.60
N SER A 440 -16.09 -4.04 -36.12
CA SER A 440 -15.95 -4.92 -37.27
C SER A 440 -15.24 -6.24 -36.92
N ASP A 441 -15.16 -6.61 -35.64
CA ASP A 441 -14.52 -7.86 -35.22
C ASP A 441 -15.33 -9.07 -35.73
N ALA A 442 -14.64 -10.14 -36.11
CA ALA A 442 -15.27 -11.37 -36.56
C ALA A 442 -16.16 -12.00 -35.45
N ASN A 443 -15.78 -11.85 -34.18
CA ASN A 443 -16.55 -12.41 -33.07
C ASN A 443 -17.74 -11.49 -32.68
N PRO A 444 -18.99 -11.99 -32.74
CA PRO A 444 -20.17 -11.20 -32.38
C PRO A 444 -20.15 -10.64 -30.96
N VAL A 445 -19.57 -11.37 -29.99
CA VAL A 445 -19.48 -10.93 -28.60
C VAL A 445 -18.64 -9.65 -28.46
N VAL A 446 -17.56 -9.54 -29.24
CA VAL A 446 -16.71 -8.34 -29.25
C VAL A 446 -17.46 -7.14 -29.83
N ARG A 447 -18.18 -7.34 -30.94
CA ARG A 447 -19.00 -6.29 -31.56
C ARG A 447 -20.09 -5.80 -30.63
N GLU A 448 -20.81 -6.72 -29.99
CA GLU A 448 -21.85 -6.39 -29.01
C GLU A 448 -21.30 -5.59 -27.83
N ALA A 449 -20.20 -6.06 -27.23
CA ALA A 449 -19.56 -5.38 -26.11
C ALA A 449 -19.10 -3.96 -26.50
N THR A 450 -18.57 -3.80 -27.71
CA THR A 450 -18.09 -2.51 -28.22
C THR A 450 -19.24 -1.53 -28.40
N VAL A 451 -20.35 -1.96 -29.00
CA VAL A 451 -21.56 -1.14 -29.13
C VAL A 451 -22.09 -0.70 -27.76
N ARG A 452 -22.20 -1.62 -26.81
CA ARG A 452 -22.72 -1.31 -25.46
C ARG A 452 -21.82 -0.33 -24.71
N ALA A 453 -20.50 -0.48 -24.81
CA ALA A 453 -19.53 0.39 -24.14
C ALA A 453 -19.58 1.85 -24.62
N MET A 454 -20.03 2.13 -25.85
CA MET A 454 -20.08 3.49 -26.38
C MET A 454 -21.01 4.42 -25.61
N VAL A 455 -22.04 3.89 -24.96
CA VAL A 455 -22.92 4.69 -24.08
C VAL A 455 -22.11 5.38 -22.97
N HIS A 456 -21.01 4.76 -22.54
CA HIS A 456 -20.13 5.27 -21.50
C HIS A 456 -18.94 6.06 -22.06
N LEU A 457 -18.36 5.64 -23.19
CA LEU A 457 -17.17 6.28 -23.76
C LEU A 457 -17.47 7.56 -24.55
N ALA A 458 -18.61 7.61 -25.25
CA ALA A 458 -18.96 8.73 -26.14
C ALA A 458 -18.90 10.13 -25.49
N PRO A 459 -19.34 10.33 -24.22
CA PRO A 459 -19.22 11.63 -23.54
C PRO A 459 -17.77 12.15 -23.40
N LYS A 460 -16.77 11.27 -23.51
CA LYS A 460 -15.35 11.62 -23.40
C LYS A 460 -14.71 11.88 -24.76
N LEU A 461 -15.44 11.69 -25.87
CA LEU A 461 -14.91 11.89 -27.21
C LEU A 461 -14.93 13.37 -27.61
N PRO A 462 -13.89 13.84 -28.33
CA PRO A 462 -13.92 15.16 -28.93
C PRO A 462 -15.02 15.23 -30.02
N ALA A 463 -15.49 16.45 -30.28
CA ALA A 463 -16.63 16.70 -31.17
C ALA A 463 -16.50 16.05 -32.56
N LYS A 464 -15.29 16.00 -33.13
CA LYS A 464 -15.03 15.36 -34.44
C LYS A 464 -15.28 13.85 -34.40
N LEU A 465 -14.73 13.16 -33.40
CA LEU A 465 -14.94 11.71 -33.26
C LEU A 465 -16.40 11.39 -32.92
N LEU A 466 -17.00 12.20 -32.04
CA LEU A 466 -18.38 12.04 -31.60
C LEU A 466 -19.39 12.23 -32.74
N ASN A 467 -19.23 13.26 -33.58
CA ASN A 467 -20.23 13.62 -34.59
C ASN A 467 -19.96 13.01 -35.97
N ASP A 468 -18.70 12.77 -36.33
CA ASP A 468 -18.38 12.28 -37.67
C ASP A 468 -18.14 10.78 -37.68
N THR A 469 -17.38 10.27 -36.71
CA THR A 469 -16.81 8.92 -36.76
C THR A 469 -17.70 7.89 -36.08
N LEU A 470 -18.09 8.15 -34.83
CA LEU A 470 -18.90 7.22 -34.03
C LEU A 470 -20.26 6.87 -34.69
N PRO A 471 -21.03 7.83 -35.26
CA PRO A 471 -22.31 7.51 -35.88
C PRO A 471 -22.15 6.59 -37.10
N ARG A 472 -21.06 6.74 -37.88
CA ARG A 472 -20.79 5.87 -39.03
C ARG A 472 -20.58 4.42 -38.61
N TYR A 473 -19.82 4.20 -37.53
CA TYR A 473 -19.60 2.85 -36.99
C TYR A 473 -20.91 2.23 -36.49
N LEU A 474 -21.64 2.96 -35.63
CA LEU A 474 -22.90 2.47 -35.04
C LEU A 474 -23.96 2.19 -36.10
N ILE A 475 -24.13 3.07 -37.09
CA ILE A 475 -25.09 2.87 -38.19
C ILE A 475 -24.63 1.74 -39.12
N GLY A 476 -23.32 1.57 -39.31
CA GLY A 476 -22.76 0.44 -40.04
C GLY A 476 -23.17 -0.89 -39.40
N VAL A 477 -22.98 -1.03 -38.09
CA VAL A 477 -23.41 -2.20 -37.31
C VAL A 477 -24.93 -2.35 -37.36
N GLN A 478 -25.68 -1.29 -37.09
CA GLN A 478 -27.15 -1.29 -37.13
C GLN A 478 -27.71 -1.79 -38.47
N ALA A 479 -27.06 -1.46 -39.59
CA ALA A 479 -27.57 -1.79 -40.91
C ALA A 479 -27.07 -3.13 -41.47
N LYS A 480 -25.86 -3.58 -41.08
CA LYS A 480 -25.15 -4.67 -41.77
C LYS A 480 -24.82 -5.87 -40.88
N ASP A 481 -24.92 -5.77 -39.55
CA ASP A 481 -24.57 -6.91 -38.69
C ASP A 481 -25.51 -8.09 -38.93
N GLU A 482 -24.95 -9.30 -39.04
CA GLU A 482 -25.71 -10.53 -39.25
C GLU A 482 -26.63 -10.83 -38.05
N GLN A 483 -26.21 -10.44 -36.84
CA GLN A 483 -26.94 -10.73 -35.60
C GLN A 483 -27.97 -9.64 -35.31
N GLY A 484 -29.26 -10.01 -35.38
CA GLY A 484 -30.36 -9.09 -35.09
C GLY A 484 -30.32 -8.45 -33.70
N GLY A 485 -29.82 -9.19 -32.70
CA GLY A 485 -29.60 -8.66 -31.35
C GLY A 485 -28.59 -7.51 -31.31
N ILE A 486 -27.50 -7.61 -32.08
CA ILE A 486 -26.46 -6.56 -32.16
C ILE A 486 -27.02 -5.33 -32.89
N ARG A 487 -27.78 -5.52 -33.99
CA ARG A 487 -28.48 -4.42 -34.67
C ARG A 487 -29.45 -3.68 -33.74
N THR A 488 -30.15 -4.43 -32.89
CA THR A 488 -31.03 -3.88 -31.83
C THR A 488 -30.23 -3.04 -30.84
N ASN A 489 -29.12 -3.56 -30.33
CA ASN A 489 -28.24 -2.84 -29.39
C ASN A 489 -27.64 -1.57 -30.02
N ALA A 490 -27.26 -1.60 -31.30
CA ALA A 490 -26.76 -0.42 -32.01
C ALA A 490 -27.83 0.67 -32.13
N THR A 491 -29.08 0.28 -32.40
CA THR A 491 -30.24 1.19 -32.41
C THR A 491 -30.44 1.86 -31.04
N ILE A 492 -30.43 1.06 -29.96
CA ILE A 492 -30.58 1.56 -28.59
C ILE A 492 -29.41 2.47 -28.21
N CYS A 493 -28.18 2.13 -28.61
CA CYS A 493 -26.99 2.94 -28.35
C CYS A 493 -27.09 4.33 -29.01
N LEU A 494 -27.44 4.38 -30.30
CA LEU A 494 -27.68 5.64 -31.03
C LEU A 494 -28.74 6.50 -30.34
N ALA A 495 -29.84 5.89 -29.87
CA ALA A 495 -30.90 6.60 -29.16
C ALA A 495 -30.42 7.18 -27.82
N LYS A 496 -29.70 6.40 -27.02
CA LYS A 496 -29.12 6.85 -25.73
C LYS A 496 -28.11 7.99 -25.89
N LEU A 497 -27.42 8.04 -27.02
CA LEU A 497 -26.44 9.08 -27.35
C LEU A 497 -27.04 10.27 -28.10
N ALA A 498 -28.33 10.24 -28.46
CA ALA A 498 -28.94 11.20 -29.36
C ALA A 498 -28.71 12.66 -28.94
N THR A 499 -28.87 12.95 -27.65
CA THR A 499 -28.70 14.31 -27.08
C THR A 499 -27.25 14.79 -27.02
N GLN A 500 -26.27 13.90 -27.20
CA GLN A 500 -24.84 14.26 -27.20
C GLN A 500 -24.33 14.66 -28.58
N PHE A 501 -25.03 14.25 -29.65
CA PHE A 501 -24.66 14.63 -31.00
C PHE A 501 -25.10 16.05 -31.34
N SER A 502 -24.48 16.63 -32.37
CA SER A 502 -24.88 17.92 -32.92
C SER A 502 -26.26 17.84 -33.56
N THR A 503 -26.94 18.99 -33.64
CA THR A 503 -28.27 19.10 -34.28
C THR A 503 -28.29 18.58 -35.71
N GLN A 504 -27.20 18.73 -36.45
CA GLN A 504 -27.06 18.19 -37.82
C GLN A 504 -27.11 16.66 -37.85
N VAL A 505 -26.40 16.00 -36.93
CA VAL A 505 -26.40 14.54 -36.81
C VAL A 505 -27.76 14.06 -36.31
N GLN A 506 -28.34 14.74 -35.33
CA GLN A 506 -29.67 14.44 -34.80
C GLN A 506 -30.74 14.45 -35.89
N GLN A 507 -30.91 15.58 -36.59
CA GLN A 507 -32.03 15.81 -37.50
C GLN A 507 -31.86 15.13 -38.88
N GLY A 508 -30.62 14.84 -39.28
CA GLY A 508 -30.34 14.18 -40.55
C GLY A 508 -30.03 12.71 -40.38
N VAL A 509 -28.91 12.43 -39.73
CA VAL A 509 -28.27 11.11 -39.72
C VAL A 509 -29.05 10.12 -38.84
N LEU A 510 -29.39 10.50 -37.61
CA LEU A 510 -30.10 9.62 -36.67
C LEU A 510 -31.53 9.31 -37.13
N LEU A 511 -32.28 10.34 -37.53
CA LEU A 511 -33.67 10.16 -38.00
C LEU A 511 -33.73 9.13 -39.13
N ASN A 512 -32.88 9.28 -40.15
CA ASN A 512 -32.84 8.35 -41.28
C ASN A 512 -32.40 6.93 -40.86
N ALA A 513 -31.52 6.82 -39.86
CA ALA A 513 -31.07 5.54 -39.33
C ALA A 513 -32.20 4.79 -38.61
N PHE A 514 -32.97 5.48 -37.75
CA PHE A 514 -34.10 4.88 -37.05
C PHE A 514 -35.25 4.52 -37.99
N LEU A 515 -35.60 5.40 -38.95
CA LEU A 515 -36.61 5.09 -39.96
C LEU A 515 -36.25 3.84 -40.76
N ARG A 516 -34.98 3.64 -41.12
CA ARG A 516 -34.52 2.40 -41.78
C ARG A 516 -34.71 1.18 -40.87
N ALA A 517 -34.35 1.30 -39.59
CA ALA A 517 -34.44 0.21 -38.63
C ALA A 517 -35.89 -0.24 -38.32
N THR A 518 -36.91 0.61 -38.57
CA THR A 518 -38.33 0.19 -38.50
C THR A 518 -38.67 -0.94 -39.48
N ARG A 519 -37.86 -1.13 -40.52
CA ARG A 519 -38.04 -2.17 -41.55
C ARG A 519 -37.10 -3.37 -41.37
N ASP A 520 -36.41 -3.46 -40.23
CA ASP A 520 -35.51 -4.58 -39.95
C ASP A 520 -36.27 -5.92 -39.93
N GLN A 521 -35.67 -6.99 -40.44
CA GLN A 521 -36.27 -8.33 -40.43
C GLN A 521 -36.48 -8.87 -39.01
N PHE A 522 -35.64 -8.46 -38.06
CA PHE A 522 -35.68 -8.87 -36.66
C PHE A 522 -36.65 -7.99 -35.85
N VAL A 523 -37.68 -8.61 -35.26
CA VAL A 523 -38.76 -7.89 -34.55
C VAL A 523 -38.24 -6.99 -33.42
N PRO A 524 -37.32 -7.43 -32.54
CA PRO A 524 -36.78 -6.57 -31.50
C PRO A 524 -36.06 -5.32 -32.02
N ALA A 525 -35.40 -5.39 -33.19
CA ALA A 525 -34.74 -4.24 -33.80
C ALA A 525 -35.78 -3.19 -34.25
N ARG A 526 -36.90 -3.64 -34.84
CA ARG A 526 -38.02 -2.75 -35.19
C ARG A 526 -38.62 -2.09 -33.96
N LYS A 527 -38.87 -2.86 -32.90
CA LYS A 527 -39.38 -2.33 -31.62
C LYS A 527 -38.44 -1.27 -31.04
N ALA A 528 -37.13 -1.54 -31.02
CA ALA A 528 -36.14 -0.59 -30.56
C ALA A 528 -36.11 0.68 -31.42
N ALA A 529 -36.29 0.58 -32.73
CA ALA A 529 -36.37 1.74 -33.63
C ALA A 529 -37.58 2.62 -33.33
N LEU A 530 -38.76 2.04 -33.12
CA LEU A 530 -39.96 2.79 -32.73
C LEU A 530 -39.80 3.46 -31.37
N SER A 531 -39.23 2.75 -30.39
CA SER A 531 -38.92 3.33 -29.07
C SER A 531 -37.88 4.45 -29.17
N ALA A 532 -36.87 4.30 -30.03
CA ALA A 532 -35.86 5.34 -30.26
C ALA A 532 -36.51 6.60 -30.85
N LEU A 533 -37.33 6.46 -31.89
CA LEU A 533 -38.06 7.57 -32.52
C LEU A 533 -38.96 8.30 -31.52
N ALA A 534 -39.69 7.55 -30.70
CA ALA A 534 -40.53 8.12 -29.65
C ALA A 534 -39.70 8.89 -28.60
N ALA A 535 -38.55 8.33 -28.19
CA ALA A 535 -37.67 8.95 -27.21
C ALA A 535 -36.90 10.18 -27.74
N THR A 536 -36.75 10.31 -29.06
CA THR A 536 -35.98 11.40 -29.69
C THR A 536 -36.83 12.36 -30.52
N GLN A 537 -38.16 12.27 -30.45
CA GLN A 537 -39.08 13.07 -31.27
C GLN A 537 -38.86 14.59 -31.10
N ASP A 538 -38.51 15.03 -29.89
CA ASP A 538 -38.29 16.43 -29.55
C ASP A 538 -37.03 17.02 -30.20
N LEU A 539 -36.15 16.17 -30.78
CA LEU A 539 -34.95 16.60 -31.48
C LEU A 539 -35.21 16.97 -32.95
N TYR A 540 -36.40 16.64 -33.48
CA TYR A 540 -36.73 16.77 -34.90
C TYR A 540 -37.61 17.99 -35.17
N LYS A 541 -37.47 18.56 -36.37
CA LYS A 541 -38.35 19.67 -36.81
C LYS A 541 -39.75 19.16 -37.14
N THR A 542 -40.75 20.01 -36.97
CA THR A 542 -42.16 19.70 -37.28
C THR A 542 -42.34 19.15 -38.70
N ASP A 543 -41.67 19.74 -39.69
CA ASP A 543 -41.74 19.28 -41.09
C ASP A 543 -41.19 17.85 -41.27
N GLN A 544 -40.17 17.48 -40.48
CA GLN A 544 -39.59 16.14 -40.52
C GLN A 544 -40.50 15.12 -39.84
N LEU A 545 -41.13 15.50 -38.73
CA LEU A 545 -42.12 14.67 -38.06
C LEU A 545 -43.32 14.42 -38.98
N ALA A 546 -43.86 15.48 -39.59
CA ALA A 546 -45.01 15.38 -40.48
C ALA A 546 -44.68 14.62 -41.79
N GLY A 547 -43.56 14.96 -42.44
CA GLY A 547 -43.24 14.46 -43.77
C GLY A 547 -42.49 13.13 -43.81
N LYS A 548 -41.85 12.70 -42.71
CA LYS A 548 -41.05 11.47 -42.67
C LYS A 548 -41.47 10.49 -41.59
N LEU A 549 -41.80 10.96 -40.39
CA LEU A 549 -42.08 10.08 -39.26
C LEU A 549 -43.51 9.52 -39.30
N LEU A 550 -44.52 10.38 -39.44
CA LEU A 550 -45.93 9.94 -39.51
C LEU A 550 -46.24 8.93 -40.64
N PRO A 551 -45.62 9.02 -41.83
CA PRO A 551 -45.87 8.05 -42.91
C PRO A 551 -45.18 6.69 -42.72
N CYS A 552 -44.29 6.56 -41.73
CA CYS A 552 -43.44 5.38 -41.52
C CYS A 552 -44.05 4.44 -40.48
#